data_AF-A0A975ELV7-F1
#
_entry.id   AF-A0A975ELV7-F1
#
_cell.length_a   1.000
_cell.length_b   1.000
_cell.length_c   1.000
_cell.angle_alpha   90.00
_cell.angle_beta   90.00
_cell.angle_gamma   90.00
#
_symmetry.space_group_name_H-M   'P 1'
#
loop_
_entity.id
_entity.type
_entity.pdbx_description
1 polymer ?
#
loop_
_entity_poly.entity_id
_entity_poly.type
_entity_poly.pdbx_seq_one_letter_code
_entity_poly.pdbx_strand_id
1 'polypeptide(L)'
;MPPKTFRLPRIGLALLAAIILVFTLPAYANPLSNPGLANLSGDPASLGSVTGAFLGRQLTLALIAVYGVVKGTREPMLIGAFAIVAFNLHDAVMIFGFGAGGAGVIAGLVIGAIGVAIMISVMRSPRTA
;
A
#
# COMPACT_ATOMS: atom_id res chain seq x y z
N MET A 1 15.74 -5.79 20.94
CA MET A 1 14.28 -5.51 20.92
C MET A 1 14.06 -4.18 20.22
N PRO A 2 13.06 -4.03 19.35
CA PRO A 2 12.77 -2.75 18.71
C PRO A 2 12.29 -1.73 19.76
N PRO A 3 12.62 -0.43 19.60
CA PRO A 3 12.21 0.60 20.54
C PRO A 3 10.69 0.62 20.75
N LYS A 4 10.23 0.76 22.01
CA LYS A 4 8.78 0.88 22.32
C LYS A 4 8.13 2.07 21.60
N THR A 5 8.93 3.06 21.19
CA THR A 5 8.51 4.27 20.47
C THR A 5 7.84 4.00 19.13
N PHE A 6 8.10 2.87 18.46
CA PHE A 6 7.52 2.58 17.15
C PHE A 6 6.36 1.58 17.16
N ARG A 7 5.83 1.19 18.31
CA ARG A 7 4.80 0.12 18.40
C ARG A 7 3.56 0.42 17.55
N LEU A 8 2.95 1.59 17.73
CA LEU A 8 1.74 1.98 16.99
C LEU A 8 1.96 2.10 15.49
N PRO A 9 2.94 2.89 14.99
CA PRO A 9 3.17 2.98 13.55
C PRO A 9 3.57 1.64 12.92
N ARG A 10 4.25 0.76 13.68
CA ARG A 10 4.59 -0.59 13.21
C ARG A 10 3.36 -1.49 13.06
N ILE A 11 2.43 -1.45 14.03
CA ILE A 11 1.16 -2.19 13.92
C ILE A 11 0.35 -1.65 12.75
N GLY A 12 0.23 -0.32 12.62
CA GLY A 12 -0.48 0.30 11.50
C GLY A 12 0.12 -0.11 10.15
N LEU A 13 1.45 -0.08 10.01
CA LEU A 13 2.13 -0.49 8.78
C LEU A 13 1.94 -1.99 8.50
N ALA A 14 1.95 -2.83 9.53
CA ALA A 14 1.69 -4.27 9.40
C ALA A 14 0.27 -4.56 8.92
N LEU A 15 -0.73 -3.86 9.46
CA LEU A 15 -2.12 -3.99 9.05
C LEU A 15 -2.32 -3.53 7.60
N LEU A 16 -1.73 -2.40 7.20
CA LEU A 16 -1.79 -1.94 5.80
C LEU A 16 -1.14 -2.94 4.84
N ALA A 17 0.05 -3.45 5.18
CA ALA A 17 0.70 -4.46 4.36
C ALA A 17 -0.14 -5.74 4.26
N ALA A 18 -0.75 -6.19 5.36
CA ALA A 18 -1.62 -7.36 5.36
C ALA A 18 -2.86 -7.16 4.48
N ILE A 19 -3.52 -6.00 4.57
CA ILE A 19 -4.67 -5.66 3.71
C ILE A 19 -4.28 -5.75 2.23
N ILE A 20 -3.15 -5.13 1.85
CA ILE A 20 -2.68 -5.18 0.46
C ILE A 20 -2.41 -6.62 0.02
N LEU A 21 -1.74 -7.42 0.85
CA LEU A 21 -1.44 -8.82 0.53
C LEU A 21 -2.70 -9.69 0.38
N VAL A 22 -3.71 -9.49 1.23
CA VAL A 22 -4.98 -10.23 1.15
C VAL A 22 -5.70 -10.00 -0.17
N PHE A 23 -5.61 -8.80 -0.75
CA PHE A 23 -6.21 -8.51 -2.06
C PHE A 23 -5.28 -8.80 -3.25
N THR A 24 -3.96 -8.78 -3.03
CA THR A 24 -2.97 -8.96 -4.10
C THR A 24 -2.70 -10.43 -4.39
N LEU A 25 -2.55 -11.27 -3.37
CA LEU A 25 -2.17 -12.67 -3.56
C LEU A 25 -3.23 -13.50 -4.30
N PRO A 26 -4.53 -13.46 -3.93
CA PRO A 26 -5.56 -14.21 -4.67
C PRO A 26 -5.71 -13.72 -6.12
N ALA A 27 -5.36 -12.46 -6.39
CA ALA A 27 -5.53 -11.85 -7.69
C ALA A 27 -4.55 -12.35 -8.75
N TYR A 28 -3.46 -13.02 -8.36
CA TYR A 28 -2.62 -13.77 -9.29
C TYR A 28 -3.35 -14.96 -9.91
N ALA A 29 -4.28 -15.58 -9.18
CA ALA A 29 -5.10 -16.67 -9.71
C ALA A 29 -6.39 -16.15 -10.36
N ASN A 30 -6.97 -15.08 -9.84
CA ASN A 30 -8.18 -14.47 -10.36
C ASN A 30 -8.13 -12.94 -10.24
N PRO A 31 -7.76 -12.18 -11.29
CA PRO A 31 -7.63 -10.73 -11.25
C PRO A 31 -8.86 -9.98 -10.70
N LEU A 32 -10.07 -10.53 -10.89
CA LEU A 32 -11.31 -9.93 -10.42
C LEU A 32 -11.48 -9.97 -8.89
N SER A 33 -10.65 -10.75 -8.18
CA SER A 33 -10.66 -10.76 -6.71
C SER A 33 -10.00 -9.53 -6.10
N ASN A 34 -9.32 -8.69 -6.90
CA ASN A 34 -8.76 -7.43 -6.45
C ASN A 34 -9.71 -6.26 -6.82
N PRO A 35 -10.21 -5.49 -5.84
CA PRO A 35 -11.11 -4.36 -6.13
C PRO A 35 -10.50 -3.28 -7.05
N GLY A 36 -9.18 -3.12 -7.07
CA GLY A 36 -8.48 -2.20 -7.96
C GLY A 36 -8.41 -2.68 -9.41
N LEU A 37 -8.39 -4.00 -9.63
CA LEU A 37 -8.40 -4.60 -10.97
C LEU A 37 -9.81 -4.87 -11.50
N ALA A 38 -10.76 -5.19 -10.62
CA ALA A 38 -12.15 -5.46 -10.99
C ALA A 38 -12.85 -4.29 -11.70
N ASN A 39 -12.33 -3.07 -11.53
CA ASN A 39 -12.84 -1.87 -12.17
C ASN A 39 -12.14 -1.50 -13.49
N LEU A 40 -11.17 -2.30 -13.94
CA LEU A 40 -10.56 -2.12 -15.26
C LEU A 40 -11.52 -2.63 -16.34
N SER A 41 -12.32 -1.73 -16.93
CA SER A 41 -13.15 -2.03 -18.09
C SER A 41 -12.27 -2.08 -19.36
N GLY A 42 -12.03 -3.27 -19.91
CA GLY A 42 -11.23 -3.43 -21.13
C GLY A 42 -11.17 -4.86 -21.65
N ASP A 43 -10.68 -5.04 -22.89
CA ASP A 43 -10.49 -6.34 -23.52
C ASP A 43 -9.51 -7.20 -22.70
N PRO A 44 -9.92 -8.40 -22.22
CA PRO A 44 -9.12 -9.27 -21.33
C PRO A 44 -7.69 -9.55 -21.82
N ALA A 45 -7.48 -9.60 -23.14
CA ALA A 45 -6.17 -9.85 -23.73
C ALA A 45 -5.17 -8.71 -23.49
N SER A 46 -5.64 -7.47 -23.42
CA SER A 46 -4.83 -6.28 -23.11
C SER A 46 -4.64 -6.06 -21.61
N LEU A 47 -5.55 -6.59 -20.79
CA LEU A 47 -5.51 -6.47 -19.34
C LEU A 47 -4.48 -7.39 -18.69
N GLY A 48 -4.08 -8.50 -19.32
CA GLY A 48 -3.14 -9.47 -18.72
C GLY A 48 -1.77 -8.88 -18.37
N SER A 49 -1.15 -8.13 -19.30
CA SER A 49 0.16 -7.49 -19.06
C SER A 49 0.08 -6.35 -18.04
N VAL A 50 -1.00 -5.56 -18.09
CA VAL A 50 -1.28 -4.46 -17.14
C VAL A 50 -1.55 -5.01 -15.74
N THR A 51 -2.31 -6.10 -15.64
CA THR A 51 -2.62 -6.80 -14.39
C THR A 51 -1.36 -7.36 -13.75
N GLY A 52 -0.51 -8.04 -14.52
CA GLY A 52 0.75 -8.56 -14.00
C GLY A 52 1.67 -7.46 -13.45
N ALA A 53 1.78 -6.34 -14.18
CA ALA A 53 2.56 -5.18 -13.74
C ALA A 53 1.98 -4.53 -12.46
N PHE A 54 0.65 -4.40 -12.38
CA PHE A 54 -0.03 -3.87 -11.20
C PHE A 54 0.18 -4.77 -9.98
N LEU A 55 -0.04 -6.08 -10.11
CA LEU A 55 0.11 -7.06 -9.03
C LEU A 55 1.57 -7.16 -8.57
N GLY A 56 2.52 -7.21 -9.50
CA GLY A 56 3.95 -7.22 -9.20
C GLY A 56 4.35 -6.01 -8.37
N ARG A 57 3.88 -4.82 -8.74
CA ARG A 57 4.14 -3.59 -8.00
C ARG A 57 3.50 -3.59 -6.61
N GLN A 58 2.21 -3.94 -6.50
CA GLN A 58 1.50 -4.08 -5.22
C GLN A 58 2.25 -5.02 -4.27
N LEU A 59 2.67 -6.18 -4.77
CA LEU A 59 3.41 -7.18 -4.01
C LEU A 59 4.77 -6.64 -3.56
N THR A 60 5.56 -6.06 -4.46
CA THR A 60 6.88 -5.49 -4.11
C THR A 60 6.77 -4.44 -3.02
N LEU A 61 5.80 -3.52 -3.13
CA LEU A 61 5.61 -2.45 -2.15
C LEU A 61 5.13 -3.00 -0.80
N ALA A 62 4.23 -3.99 -0.81
CA ALA A 62 3.82 -4.67 0.41
C ALA A 62 5.00 -5.37 1.10
N LEU A 63 5.91 -6.00 0.34
CA LEU A 63 7.12 -6.61 0.88
C LEU A 63 8.09 -5.58 1.48
N ILE A 64 8.24 -4.40 0.85
CA ILE A 64 9.02 -3.28 1.41
C ILE A 64 8.39 -2.81 2.73
N ALA A 65 7.06 -2.72 2.80
CA ALA A 65 6.36 -2.39 4.04
C ALA A 65 6.56 -3.46 5.13
N VAL A 66 6.45 -4.75 4.78
CA VAL A 66 6.74 -5.87 5.68
C VAL A 66 8.19 -5.81 6.19
N TYR A 67 9.16 -5.51 5.33
CA TYR A 67 10.55 -5.31 5.74
C TYR A 67 10.68 -4.18 6.78
N GLY A 68 10.02 -3.04 6.53
CA GLY A 68 9.95 -1.93 7.47
C GLY A 68 9.36 -2.34 8.83
N VAL A 69 8.27 -3.11 8.81
CA VAL A 69 7.65 -3.70 10.01
C VAL A 69 8.64 -4.59 10.74
N VAL A 70 9.27 -5.57 10.06
CA VAL A 70 10.16 -6.56 10.68
C VAL A 70 11.36 -5.87 11.35
N LYS A 71 12.05 -4.99 10.62
CA LYS A 71 13.20 -4.25 11.16
C LYS A 71 12.80 -3.31 12.28
N GLY A 72 11.70 -2.58 12.14
CA GLY A 72 11.18 -1.69 13.17
C GLY A 72 12.13 -0.54 13.55
N THR A 73 13.08 -0.22 12.67
CA THR A 73 13.92 0.98 12.75
C THR A 73 13.31 2.07 11.87
N ARG A 74 13.61 3.33 12.20
CA ARG A 74 12.98 4.50 11.58
C ARG A 74 13.03 4.47 10.05
N GLU A 75 14.22 4.30 9.47
CA GLU A 75 14.40 4.38 8.01
C GLU A 75 13.62 3.29 7.25
N PRO A 76 13.75 2.00 7.56
CA PRO A 76 12.90 0.96 6.96
C PRO A 76 11.41 1.21 7.12
N MET A 77 10.97 1.70 8.28
CA MET A 77 9.55 2.02 8.49
C MET A 77 9.08 3.20 7.64
N LEU A 78 9.91 4.23 7.47
CA LEU A 78 9.60 5.36 6.58
C LEU A 78 9.56 4.92 5.11
N ILE A 79 10.52 4.09 4.68
CA ILE A 79 10.54 3.54 3.32
C ILE A 79 9.30 2.67 3.07
N GLY A 80 8.94 1.83 4.04
CA GLY A 80 7.73 1.01 3.98
C GLY A 80 6.43 1.83 3.93
N ALA A 81 6.30 2.84 4.77
CA ALA A 81 5.14 3.73 4.77
C ALA A 81 5.06 4.53 3.46
N PHE A 82 6.20 5.06 3.00
CA PHE A 82 6.29 5.78 1.73
C PHE A 82 5.90 4.89 0.54
N ALA A 83 6.36 3.64 0.50
CA ALA A 83 5.98 2.68 -0.55
C ALA A 83 4.46 2.51 -0.65
N ILE A 84 3.75 2.41 0.47
CA ILE A 84 2.29 2.29 0.49
C ILE A 84 1.60 3.59 0.06
N VAL A 85 2.08 4.74 0.55
CA VAL A 85 1.54 6.07 0.20
C VAL A 85 1.74 6.35 -1.29
N ALA A 86 2.97 6.20 -1.79
CA ALA A 86 3.36 6.55 -3.15
C ALA A 86 2.60 5.78 -4.22
N PHE A 87 1.95 4.67 -3.87
CA PHE A 87 1.14 3.91 -4.81
C PHE A 87 -0.35 4.10 -4.57
N ASN A 88 -0.85 3.82 -3.37
CA ASN A 88 -2.29 3.88 -3.11
C ASN A 88 -2.83 5.32 -3.16
N LEU A 89 -2.07 6.30 -2.67
CA LEU A 89 -2.47 7.70 -2.73
C LEU A 89 -2.26 8.28 -4.13
N HIS A 90 -1.12 7.99 -4.77
CA HIS A 90 -0.84 8.45 -6.13
C HIS A 90 -1.91 7.99 -7.11
N ASP A 91 -2.18 6.69 -7.19
CA ASP A 91 -3.14 6.15 -8.16
C ASP A 91 -4.54 6.69 -7.88
N ALA A 92 -4.95 6.76 -6.60
CA ALA A 92 -6.26 7.29 -6.26
C ALA A 92 -6.40 8.79 -6.58
N VAL A 93 -5.38 9.61 -6.30
CA VAL A 93 -5.37 11.04 -6.64
C VAL A 93 -5.39 11.25 -8.14
N MET A 94 -4.61 10.48 -8.90
CA MET A 94 -4.58 10.59 -10.36
C MET A 94 -5.92 10.16 -10.95
N ILE A 95 -6.44 8.98 -10.61
CA ILE A 95 -7.72 8.49 -11.11
C ILE A 95 -8.86 9.46 -10.76
N PHE A 96 -8.91 9.96 -9.52
CA PHE A 96 -9.88 10.97 -9.10
C PHE A 96 -9.73 12.29 -9.87
N GLY A 97 -8.52 12.78 -10.02
CA GLY A 97 -8.21 14.04 -10.71
C GLY A 97 -8.58 14.01 -12.20
N PHE A 98 -8.56 12.83 -12.83
CA PHE A 98 -9.01 12.61 -14.21
C PHE A 98 -10.51 12.29 -14.32
N GLY A 99 -11.29 12.49 -13.25
CA GLY A 99 -12.76 12.39 -13.27
C GLY A 99 -13.32 10.98 -13.10
N ALA A 100 -12.47 9.99 -12.81
CA ALA A 100 -12.91 8.63 -12.51
C ALA A 100 -13.04 8.41 -11.00
N GLY A 101 -14.11 7.74 -10.58
CA GLY A 101 -14.42 7.49 -9.17
C GLY A 101 -14.69 6.01 -8.89
N GLY A 102 -15.14 5.72 -7.68
CA GLY A 102 -15.56 4.38 -7.27
C GLY A 102 -14.84 3.85 -6.04
N ALA A 103 -15.21 2.62 -5.65
CA ALA A 103 -14.72 2.02 -4.40
C ALA A 103 -13.20 1.88 -4.36
N GLY A 104 -12.54 1.58 -5.49
CA GLY A 104 -11.08 1.48 -5.58
C GLY A 104 -10.37 2.80 -5.29
N VAL A 105 -10.89 3.92 -5.81
CA VAL A 105 -10.34 5.27 -5.55
C VAL A 105 -10.50 5.64 -4.08
N ILE A 106 -11.69 5.42 -3.50
CA ILE A 106 -11.94 5.71 -2.09
C ILE A 106 -11.01 4.87 -1.20
N ALA A 107 -10.88 3.57 -1.48
CA ALA A 107 -9.98 2.70 -0.74
C ALA A 107 -8.52 3.16 -0.84
N GLY A 108 -8.06 3.56 -2.04
CA GLY A 108 -6.72 4.09 -2.24
C GLY A 108 -6.46 5.40 -1.48
N LEU A 109 -7.42 6.33 -1.45
CA LEU A 109 -7.33 7.56 -0.66
C LEU A 109 -7.25 7.26 0.85
N VAL A 110 -8.10 6.36 1.36
CA VAL A 110 -8.11 5.98 2.78
C VAL A 110 -6.80 5.29 3.17
N ILE A 111 -6.36 4.29 2.41
CA ILE A 111 -5.09 3.59 2.64
C ILE A 111 -3.91 4.57 2.57
N GLY A 112 -3.92 5.45 1.57
CA GLY A 112 -2.91 6.49 1.38
C GLY A 112 -2.84 7.45 2.56
N ALA A 113 -3.98 7.95 3.03
CA ALA A 113 -4.07 8.85 4.18
C ALA A 113 -3.55 8.18 5.47
N ILE A 114 -3.91 6.91 5.71
CA ILE A 114 -3.39 6.15 6.85
C ILE A 114 -1.87 5.97 6.73
N GLY A 115 -1.36 5.68 5.53
CA GLY A 115 0.06 5.59 5.25
C GLY A 115 0.81 6.89 5.57
N VAL A 116 0.23 8.05 5.20
CA VAL A 116 0.79 9.38 5.53
C VAL A 116 0.80 9.59 7.04
N ALA A 117 -0.29 9.26 7.74
CA ALA A 117 -0.36 9.36 9.19
C ALA A 117 0.70 8.50 9.89
N ILE A 118 0.92 7.27 9.42
CA ILE A 118 1.99 6.39 9.90
C ILE A 118 3.36 7.04 9.65
N MET A 119 3.61 7.55 8.44
CA MET A 119 4.87 8.20 8.09
C MET A 119 5.16 9.40 9.01
N ILE A 120 4.17 10.28 9.22
CA ILE A 120 4.28 11.42 10.15
C ILE A 120 4.53 10.93 11.59
N SER A 121 3.86 9.88 12.04
CA SER A 121 4.06 9.28 13.37
C SER A 121 5.50 8.77 13.55
N VAL A 122 6.05 8.09 12.54
CA VAL A 122 7.44 7.63 12.55
C VAL A 122 8.42 8.81 12.54
N MET A 123 8.15 9.88 11.80
CA MET A 123 8.99 11.09 11.77
C MET A 123 8.97 11.86 13.10
N ARG A 124 7.83 11.88 13.80
CA ARG A 124 7.68 12.59 15.08
C ARG A 124 8.16 11.81 16.29
N SER A 125 8.35 10.50 16.16
CA SER A 125 8.87 9.67 17.26
C SER A 125 10.27 10.16 17.70
N PRO A 126 10.65 10.13 18.98
CA PRO A 126 12.00 10.51 19.39
C PRO A 126 13.04 9.63 18.69
N ARG A 127 14.16 10.21 18.21
CA ARG A 127 15.36 9.42 17.90
C ARG A 127 15.83 8.86 19.25
N THR A 128 15.65 7.58 19.49
CA THR A 128 16.38 6.92 20.57
C THR A 128 17.85 7.01 20.19
N ALA A 129 18.59 7.84 20.92
CA ALA A 129 20.05 7.94 20.84
C ALA A 129 20.70 6.59 21.18
#